data_AF-A0A822RJH1-F1
#
_entry.id   AF-A0A822RJH1-F1
#
_cell.length_a   1.000
_cell.length_b   1.000
_cell.length_c   1.000
_cell.angle_alpha   90.00
_cell.angle_beta   90.00
_cell.angle_gamma   90.00
#
_symmetry.space_group_name_H-M   'P 1'
#
loop_
_entity.id
_entity.type
_entity.pdbx_description
1 polymer ?
#
loop_
_entity_poly.entity_id
_entity_poly.type
_entity_poly.pdbx_seq_one_letter_code
_entity_poly.pdbx_strand_id
1 'polypeptide(L)'
;MFKDFIQSIYEKVYIINFEKCSQIPCLTNEELKSLGKWYVSTGKEWICHSDYELEEFKNLFLNFINPEERDNIFFDSDFMPFQQS
;
A
#
# COMPACT_ATOMS: atom_id res chain seq x y z
N MET A 1 -10.25 -23.99 11.01
CA MET A 1 -11.25 -24.23 9.95
C MET A 1 -12.01 -22.96 9.57
N PHE A 2 -12.69 -22.24 10.49
CA PHE A 2 -13.37 -20.98 10.15
C PHE A 2 -12.41 -19.78 9.93
N LYS A 3 -11.31 -19.71 10.70
CA LYS A 3 -10.22 -18.73 10.49
C LYS A 3 -9.55 -18.88 9.12
N ASP A 4 -9.33 -20.12 8.69
CA ASP A 4 -8.69 -20.43 7.41
C ASP A 4 -9.61 -20.10 6.21
N PHE A 5 -10.93 -20.21 6.39
CA PHE A 5 -11.93 -19.82 5.40
C PHE A 5 -12.08 -18.29 5.26
N ILE A 6 -11.95 -17.53 6.36
CA ILE A 6 -11.90 -16.05 6.30
C ILE A 6 -10.61 -15.61 5.60
N GLN A 7 -9.47 -16.24 5.90
CA GLN A 7 -8.20 -15.97 5.19
C GLN A 7 -8.25 -16.31 3.70
N SER A 8 -9.15 -17.19 3.24
CA SER A 8 -9.25 -17.52 1.82
C SER A 8 -10.05 -16.51 0.99
N ILE A 9 -10.79 -15.59 1.63
CA ILE A 9 -11.63 -14.61 0.94
C ILE A 9 -11.25 -13.15 1.22
N TYR A 10 -10.32 -12.91 2.15
CA TYR A 10 -9.77 -11.59 2.41
C TYR A 10 -8.24 -11.59 2.27
N GLU A 11 -7.70 -10.55 1.67
CA GLU A 11 -6.27 -10.29 1.57
C GLU A 11 -5.87 -9.11 2.46
N LYS A 12 -4.70 -9.21 3.08
CA LYS A 12 -4.10 -8.11 3.82
C LYS A 12 -3.65 -7.04 2.83
N VAL A 13 -4.06 -5.81 3.03
CA VAL A 13 -3.65 -4.65 2.23
C VAL A 13 -2.97 -3.61 3.10
N TYR A 14 -2.12 -2.82 2.48
CA TYR A 14 -1.49 -1.64 3.04
C TYR A 14 -2.17 -0.40 2.50
N ILE A 15 -2.55 0.48 3.43
CA ILE A 15 -3.17 1.77 3.15
C ILE A 15 -2.10 2.83 3.35
N ILE A 16 -1.90 3.67 2.34
CA ILE A 16 -0.92 4.75 2.35
C ILE A 16 -1.68 6.05 2.22
N ASN A 17 -1.56 6.92 3.22
CA ASN A 17 -2.31 8.15 3.31
C ASN A 17 -1.38 9.36 3.18
N PHE A 18 -1.76 10.26 2.28
CA PHE A 18 -1.05 11.49 1.91
C PHE A 18 -1.80 12.76 2.33
N GLU A 19 -2.76 12.69 3.28
CA GLU A 19 -3.57 13.85 3.68
C GLU A 19 -2.72 15.03 4.18
N LYS A 20 -1.57 14.75 4.79
CA LYS A 20 -0.63 15.78 5.28
C LYS A 20 0.48 16.14 4.29
N CYS A 21 0.56 15.45 3.15
CA CYS A 21 1.55 15.76 2.12
C CYS A 21 1.13 17.00 1.35
N SER A 22 2.12 17.81 0.95
CA SER A 22 1.88 18.99 0.12
C SER A 22 1.46 18.63 -1.31
N GLN A 23 1.91 17.46 -1.77
CA GLN A 23 1.65 16.91 -3.09
C GLN A 23 1.61 15.38 -3.03
N ILE A 24 0.87 14.76 -3.96
CA ILE A 24 0.85 13.30 -4.10
C ILE A 24 2.09 12.86 -4.88
N PRO A 25 2.81 11.83 -4.42
CA PRO A 25 3.94 11.27 -5.17
C PRO A 25 3.53 10.78 -6.56
N CYS A 26 4.40 10.99 -7.55
CA CYS A 26 4.21 10.46 -8.90
C CYS A 26 5.18 9.29 -9.10
N LEU A 27 4.67 8.07 -8.98
CA LEU A 27 5.42 6.83 -9.25
C LEU A 27 5.01 6.28 -10.61
N THR A 28 5.97 5.71 -11.32
CA THR A 28 5.73 4.98 -12.56
C THR A 28 5.02 3.65 -12.29
N ASN A 29 4.36 3.11 -13.32
CA ASN A 29 3.74 1.78 -13.22
C ASN A 29 4.75 0.67 -12.92
N GLU A 30 6.02 0.81 -13.33
CA GLU A 30 7.06 -0.19 -13.07
C GLU A 30 7.48 -0.17 -11.59
N GLU A 31 7.68 1.02 -11.02
CA GLU A 31 7.98 1.20 -9.59
C GLU A 31 6.84 0.65 -8.72
N LEU A 32 5.59 1.00 -9.05
CA LEU A 32 4.42 0.46 -8.34
C LEU A 32 4.38 -1.07 -8.42
N LYS A 33 4.49 -1.65 -9.61
CA LYS A 33 4.47 -3.11 -9.78
C LYS A 33 5.57 -3.85 -9.02
N SER A 34 6.72 -3.21 -8.80
CA SER A 34 7.81 -3.80 -8.02
C SER A 34 7.51 -3.91 -6.51
N LEU A 35 6.54 -3.13 -6.01
CA LEU A 35 6.16 -3.10 -4.60
C LEU A 35 4.98 -4.00 -4.27
N GLY A 36 4.15 -4.34 -5.26
CA GLY A 36 2.99 -5.20 -5.06
C GLY A 36 1.87 -4.99 -6.07
N LYS A 37 0.69 -5.53 -5.74
CA LYS A 37 -0.56 -5.38 -6.49
C LYS A 37 -1.31 -4.16 -5.96
N TRP A 38 -1.51 -3.16 -6.80
CA TRP A 38 -2.21 -1.92 -6.42
C TRP A 38 -3.68 -1.96 -6.81
N TYR A 39 -4.55 -1.67 -5.83
CA TYR A 39 -5.99 -1.48 -6.02
C TYR A 39 -6.33 -0.02 -6.28
N VAL A 40 -5.62 0.88 -5.58
CA VAL A 40 -5.73 2.33 -5.74
C VAL A 40 -4.31 2.91 -5.68
N SER A 41 -3.93 3.68 -6.68
CA SER A 41 -2.61 4.35 -6.75
C SER A 41 -2.76 5.80 -7.23
N THR A 42 -3.88 6.44 -6.91
CA THR A 42 -4.18 7.84 -7.26
C THR A 42 -4.90 8.52 -6.11
N GLY A 43 -4.80 9.85 -6.03
CA GLY A 43 -5.42 10.61 -4.93
C GLY A 43 -4.62 10.50 -3.63
N LYS A 44 -5.29 10.80 -2.50
CA LYS A 44 -4.68 10.92 -1.16
C LYS A 44 -4.60 9.62 -0.37
N GLU A 45 -5.24 8.56 -0.85
CA GLU A 45 -5.22 7.26 -0.19
C GLU A 45 -4.96 6.18 -1.23
N TRP A 46 -3.86 5.45 -1.07
CA TRP A 46 -3.48 4.36 -1.95
C TRP A 46 -3.59 3.04 -1.20
N ILE A 47 -3.91 1.99 -1.96
CA ILE A 47 -4.18 0.66 -1.41
C ILE A 47 -3.40 -0.37 -2.21
N CYS A 48 -2.55 -1.13 -1.53
CA CYS A 48 -1.64 -2.11 -2.11
C CYS A 48 -1.68 -3.43 -1.34
N HIS A 49 -1.75 -4.55 -2.04
CA HIS A 49 -1.35 -5.84 -1.48
C HIS A 49 0.10 -6.12 -1.84
N SER A 50 0.91 -6.53 -0.87
CA SER A 50 2.33 -6.81 -1.06
C SER A 50 2.73 -8.07 -0.29
N ASP A 51 3.65 -8.85 -0.86
CA ASP A 51 4.25 -10.01 -0.22
C ASP A 51 5.28 -9.63 0.85
N TYR A 52 5.72 -8.36 0.87
CA TYR A 52 6.58 -7.82 1.91
C TYR A 52 5.81 -7.61 3.21
N GLU A 53 6.49 -7.81 4.35
CA GLU A 53 5.94 -7.37 5.63
C GLU A 53 5.83 -5.84 5.69
N LEU A 54 4.90 -5.33 6.50
CA LEU A 54 4.52 -3.91 6.48
C LEU A 54 5.73 -2.98 6.66
N GLU A 55 6.65 -3.30 7.56
CA GLU A 55 7.82 -2.45 7.83
C GLU A 55 8.83 -2.48 6.67
N GLU A 56 9.02 -3.63 6.03
CA GLU A 56 9.87 -3.73 4.84
C GLU A 56 9.25 -2.98 3.66
N PHE A 57 7.94 -3.15 3.44
CA PHE A 57 7.18 -2.42 2.43
C PHE A 57 7.32 -0.90 2.60
N LYS A 58 7.13 -0.38 3.82
CA LYS A 58 7.31 1.05 4.12
C LYS A 58 8.69 1.53 3.71
N ASN A 59 9.75 0.82 4.11
CA ASN A 59 11.12 1.20 3.79
C ASN A 59 11.37 1.21 2.28
N LEU A 60 10.87 0.21 1.56
CA LEU A 60 10.99 0.15 0.10
C LEU A 60 10.21 1.28 -0.57
N PHE A 61 8.96 1.52 -0.17
CA PHE A 61 8.12 2.59 -0.71
C PHE A 61 8.74 3.97 -0.49
N LEU A 62 9.23 4.24 0.72
CA LEU A 62 9.81 5.54 1.08
C LEU A 62 11.09 5.87 0.29
N ASN A 63 11.76 4.89 -0.33
CA ASN A 63 12.90 5.16 -1.22
C ASN A 63 12.50 5.94 -2.48
N PHE A 64 11.23 5.86 -2.90
CA PHE A 64 10.68 6.63 -4.02
C PHE A 64 10.17 8.02 -3.59
N ILE A 65 10.18 8.31 -2.29
CA ILE A 65 9.61 9.54 -1.73
C ILE A 65 10.73 10.52 -1.36
N ASN A 66 10.51 11.79 -1.71
CA ASN A 66 11.34 12.91 -1.27
C ASN A 66 11.49 12.91 0.26
N PRO A 67 12.71 12.96 0.81
CA PRO A 67 12.96 12.87 2.24
C PRO A 67 12.11 13.82 3.11
N GLU A 68 11.84 15.02 2.61
CA GLU A 68 11.07 16.07 3.30
C GLU A 68 9.58 15.73 3.49
N GLU A 69 9.02 14.85 2.65
CA GLU A 69 7.61 14.48 2.69
C GLU A 69 7.37 13.16 3.45
N ARG A 70 8.42 12.39 3.76
CA ARG A 70 8.32 11.04 4.33
C ARG A 70 7.56 11.03 5.66
N ASP A 71 7.83 12.00 6.53
CA ASP A 71 7.22 12.11 7.86
C ASP A 71 5.73 12.49 7.81
N ASN A 72 5.24 12.93 6.64
CA ASN A 72 3.85 13.30 6.42
C ASN A 72 3.00 12.14 5.86
N ILE A 73 3.64 11.02 5.50
CA ILE A 73 2.96 9.84 4.97
C ILE A 73 2.59 8.91 6.11
N PHE A 74 1.32 8.52 6.18
CA PHE A 74 0.84 7.55 7.14
C PHE A 74 0.60 6.20 6.46
N PHE A 75 0.92 5.14 7.18
CA PHE A 75 0.77 3.78 6.72
C PHE A 75 -0.06 3.00 7.73
N ASP A 76 -1.06 2.28 7.22
CA ASP A 76 -1.88 1.36 7.99
C ASP A 76 -2.03 0.03 7.24
N SER A 77 -2.61 -0.97 7.88
CA SER A 77 -2.97 -2.23 7.25
C SER A 77 -4.39 -2.63 7.58
N ASP A 78 -5.10 -3.14 6.57
CA ASP A 78 -6.46 -3.65 6.72
C ASP A 78 -6.63 -4.95 5.91
N PHE A 79 -7.83 -5.49 5.88
CA PHE A 79 -8.20 -6.66 5.09
C PHE A 79 -9.32 -6.31 4.11
N MET A 80 -9.09 -6.56 2.82
CA MET A 80 -10.09 -6.38 1.77
C MET A 80 -10.51 -7.72 1.19
N PRO A 81 -11.78 -7.88 0.75
CA PRO A 81 -12.19 -9.12 0.11
C PRO A 81 -11.39 -9.33 -1.19
N PHE A 82 -10.91 -10.55 -1.40
CA PHE A 82 -10.24 -10.93 -2.64
C PHE A 82 -11.15 -10.63 -3.81
N GLN A 83 -10.71 -9.74 -4.70
CA GLN A 83 -11.35 -9.58 -6.00
C GLN A 83 -10.78 -10.64 -6.94
N GLN A 84 -11.54 -11.71 -7.18
CA GLN A 84 -11.30 -12.59 -8.32
C GLN A 84 -11.60 -11.78 -9.59
N SER A 85 -10.54 -11.36 -10.27
CA SER A 85 -10.58 -10.79 -11.62
C SER A 85 -10.94 -11.85 -12.66
#